data_AF-A0A1H7QZ17-F1
#
_entry.id   AF-A0A1H7QZ17-F1
#
_cell.length_a   1.000
_cell.length_b   1.000
_cell.length_c   1.000
_cell.angle_alpha   90.00
_cell.angle_beta   90.00
_cell.angle_gamma   90.00
#
_symmetry.space_group_name_H-M   'P 1'
#
loop_
_entity.id
_entity.type
_entity.pdbx_description
1 polymer ?
#
loop_
_entity_poly.entity_id
_entity_poly.type
_entity_poly.pdbx_seq_one_letter_code
_entity_poly.pdbx_strand_id
1 'polypeptide(L)' 'MDGKRLVRYLYVGYILVVFLVQAAGGDDSFPIINGIKTVNVALLIGLIILLVVNFYVNHSEASPRVRK' A
#
# COMPACT_ATOMS: atom_id res chain seq x y z
N MET A 1 -0.23 -0.59 20.00
CA MET A 1 -0.56 -1.58 18.95
C MET A 1 0.76 -2.06 18.37
N ASP A 2 0.96 -3.37 18.20
CA ASP A 2 2.18 -3.95 17.62
C ASP A 2 2.36 -3.47 16.17
N GLY A 3 3.57 -3.04 15.79
CA GLY A 3 3.86 -2.45 14.47
C GLY A 3 3.49 -3.40 13.34
N LYS A 4 3.68 -4.70 13.54
CA LYS A 4 3.28 -5.76 12.59
C LYS A 4 1.77 -5.85 12.39
N ARG A 5 0.98 -5.66 13.46
CA ARG A 5 -0.48 -5.69 13.39
C ARG A 5 -1.01 -4.47 12.63
N LEU A 6 -0.40 -3.30 12.85
CA LEU A 6 -0.73 -2.08 12.10
C LEU A 6 -0.48 -2.28 10.60
N VAL A 7 0.70 -2.76 10.21
CA VAL A 7 1.03 -3.00 8.79
C VAL A 7 0.08 -4.00 8.16
N ARG A 8 -0.28 -5.08 8.86
CA ARG A 8 -1.27 -6.05 8.39
C ARG A 8 -2.62 -5.39 8.09
N TYR A 9 -3.11 -4.51 8.96
CA TYR A 9 -4.37 -3.79 8.72
C TYR A 9 -4.27 -2.83 7.53
N LEU A 10 -3.12 -2.18 7.34
CA LEU A 10 -2.89 -1.31 6.18
C LEU A 10 -2.93 -2.10 4.86
N TYR A 11 -2.35 -3.30 4.81
CA TYR A 11 -2.45 -4.16 3.62
C TYR A 11 -3.90 -4.61 3.35
N VAL A 12 -4.63 -5.02 4.39
CA VAL A 12 -6.04 -5.40 4.25
C VAL A 12 -6.86 -4.22 3.75
N GLY A 13 -6.67 -3.04 4.31
CA GLY A 13 -7.33 -1.81 3.87
C GLY A 13 -7.01 -1.48 2.41
N TYR A 14 -5.75 -1.58 2.00
CA TYR A 14 -5.34 -1.37 0.62
C TYR A 14 -6.00 -2.36 -0.35
N ILE A 15 -6.04 -3.64 -0.01
CA ILE A 15 -6.70 -4.67 -0.83
C ILE A 15 -8.19 -4.35 -0.98
N LEU A 16 -8.88 -3.95 0.10
CA LEU A 16 -10.28 -3.54 0.04
C LEU A 16 -10.48 -2.34 -0.88
N VAL A 17 -9.60 -1.34 -0.82
CA VAL A 17 -9.65 -0.18 -1.73
C VAL A 17 -9.47 -0.61 -3.18
N VAL A 18 -8.51 -1.50 -3.49
CA VAL A 18 -8.33 -2.03 -4.84
C VAL A 18 -9.60 -2.73 -5.33
N PHE A 19 -10.21 -3.58 -4.49
CA PHE A 19 -11.46 -4.25 -4.83
C PHE A 19 -12.62 -3.28 -5.06
N LEU A 20 -12.77 -2.26 -4.21
CA LEU A 20 -13.80 -1.24 -4.36
C LEU A 20 -13.62 -0.43 -5.66
N VAL A 21 -12.38 -0.04 -5.97
CA VAL A 21 -12.05 0.68 -7.20
C VAL A 21 -12.35 -0.16 -8.43
N GLN A 22 -12.04 -1.46 -8.41
CA GLN A 22 -12.36 -2.35 -9.53
C GLN A 22 -13.87 -2.60 -9.64
N ALA A 23 -14.56 -2.80 -8.52
CA ALA A 23 -16.01 -3.02 -8.46
C ALA A 23 -16.82 -1.78 -8.88
N ALA A 24 -16.32 -0.58 -8.60
CA ALA A 24 -16.94 0.69 -9.01
C ALA A 24 -16.77 0.99 -10.51
N GLY A 25 -16.32 0.03 -11.31
CA GLY A 25 -16.13 0.19 -12.75
C GLY A 25 -14.86 0.98 -13.04
N GLY A 26 -13.72 0.49 -12.56
CA GLY A 26 -12.37 1.05 -12.78
C GLY A 26 -11.91 1.17 -14.25
N ASP A 27 -12.85 1.29 -15.20
CA ASP A 27 -12.68 1.46 -16.63
C ASP A 27 -13.00 2.88 -17.11
N ASP A 28 -14.22 3.37 -16.90
CA ASP A 28 -14.70 4.53 -17.66
C ASP A 28 -14.64 5.87 -16.90
N SER A 29 -14.51 5.82 -15.57
CA SER A 29 -14.59 7.02 -14.72
C SER A 29 -13.23 7.73 -14.54
N PHE A 30 -12.12 7.09 -14.92
CA PHE A 30 -10.77 7.58 -14.65
C PHE A 30 -10.02 7.91 -15.94
N PRO A 31 -9.32 9.07 -15.99
CA PRO A 31 -8.60 9.47 -17.20
C PRO A 31 -7.47 8.50 -17.54
N ILE A 32 -7.32 8.23 -18.84
CA ILE A 32 -6.23 7.42 -19.41
C ILE A 32 -5.17 8.39 -19.95
N ILE A 33 -3.94 8.27 -19.43
CA ILE A 33 -2.79 9.06 -19.88
C ILE A 33 -1.76 8.08 -20.44
N ASN A 34 -1.33 8.28 -21.69
CA ASN A 34 -0.38 7.39 -22.38
C ASN A 34 -0.78 5.90 -22.36
N GLY A 35 -2.07 5.60 -22.47
CA GLY A 35 -2.59 4.22 -22.42
C GLY A 35 -2.65 3.59 -21.02
N ILE A 36 -2.29 4.33 -19.97
CA ILE A 36 -2.35 3.87 -18.59
C ILE A 36 -3.48 4.60 -17.86
N LYS A 37 -4.35 3.85 -17.20
CA LYS A 37 -5.36 4.42 -16.32
C LYS A 37 -4.69 5.04 -15.10
N THR A 38 -4.95 6.32 -14.88
CA THR A 38 -4.40 7.08 -13.73
C THR A 38 -4.68 6.42 -12.38
N VAL A 39 -5.83 5.75 -12.25
CA VAL A 39 -6.18 5.01 -11.02
C VAL A 39 -5.22 3.85 -10.74
N ASN A 40 -4.73 3.15 -11.78
CA ASN A 40 -3.76 2.07 -11.61
C ASN A 40 -2.40 2.62 -11.15
N VAL A 41 -2.02 3.81 -11.62
CA VAL A 41 -0.80 4.49 -11.17
C VAL A 41 -0.93 4.89 -9.69
N ALA A 42 -2.08 5.43 -9.29
CA ALA A 42 -2.33 5.79 -7.89
C ALA A 42 -2.30 4.56 -6.96
N LEU A 43 -2.93 3.45 -7.37
CA LEU A 43 -2.88 2.19 -6.63
C LEU A 43 -1.44 1.67 -6.53
N LEU A 44 -0.68 1.68 -7.63
CA LEU A 44 0.72 1.27 -7.63
C LEU A 44 1.58 2.12 -6.67
N ILE A 45 1.40 3.44 -6.67
CA ILE A 45 2.09 4.34 -5.72
C ILE A 45 1.72 3.97 -4.28
N GLY A 46 0.43 3.73 -4.01
CA GLY A 46 -0.04 3.29 -2.70
C GLY A 46 0.62 1.99 -2.23
N LEU A 47 0.74 1.01 -3.13
CA LEU A 47 1.43 -0.26 -2.85
C LEU A 47 2.92 -0.05 -2.55
N ILE A 48 3.61 0.82 -3.30
CA ILE A 48 5.01 1.15 -3.05
C ILE A 48 5.18 1.76 -1.65
N ILE A 49 4.31 2.70 -1.26
CA ILE A 49 4.34 3.30 0.08
C ILE A 49 4.15 2.22 1.16
N LEU A 50 3.20 1.31 0.98
CA LEU A 50 2.97 0.19 1.89
C LEU A 50 4.18 -0.74 2.03
N LEU A 51 4.85 -1.05 0.92
CA LEU A 51 6.07 -1.86 0.91
C LEU A 51 7.20 -1.16 1.65
N VAL A 52 7.38 0.15 1.43
CA VAL A 52 8.39 0.96 2.12
C VAL A 52 8.09 1.01 3.62
N VAL A 53 6.85 1.27 4.02
CA VAL A 53 6.44 1.26 5.44
C VAL A 53 6.69 -0.10 6.08
N ASN A 54 6.30 -1.20 5.40
CA ASN A 54 6.56 -2.55 5.88
C ASN A 54 8.06 -2.83 6.02
N PHE A 55 8.88 -2.38 5.06
CA PHE A 55 10.33 -2.52 5.14
C PHE A 55 10.89 -1.79 6.38
N TYR A 56 10.50 -0.52 6.60
CA TYR A 56 10.97 0.24 7.76
C TYR A 56 10.54 -0.38 9.09
N VAL A 57 9.29 -0.83 9.22
CA VAL A 57 8.80 -1.47 10.45
C VAL A 57 9.58 -2.75 10.74
N ASN A 58 9.79 -3.61 9.74
CA ASN A 58 10.56 -4.85 9.95
C ASN A 58 12.05 -4.58 10.19
N HIS A 59 12.63 -3.54 9.59
CA HIS A 59 14.06 -3.23 9.75
C HIS A 59 14.35 -2.50 11.07
N SER A 60 13.48 -1.61 11.52
CA SER A 60 13.61 -0.91 12.81
C SER A 60 13.45 -1.86 14.00
N GLU A 61 12.67 -2.92 13.86
CA GLU A 61 12.62 -4.01 14.84
C GLU A 61 13.85 -4.93 14.79
N ALA A 62 14.50 -5.05 13.63
CA ALA A 62 15.71 -5.86 13.45
C ALA A 62 17.00 -5.17 13.90
N SER A 63 16.96 -3.85 14.19
CA SER A 63 18.12 -3.13 14.73
C SER A 63 18.39 -3.64 16.15
N PRO A 64 19.52 -4.33 16.40
CA PRO A 64 19.85 -4.78 17.74
C PRO A 64 20.03 -3.53 18.57
N ARG A 65 19.13 -3.32 19.54
CA ARG A 65 19.30 -2.28 20.56
C ARG A 65 20.71 -2.47 21.09
N VAL A 66 21.58 -1.51 20.82
CA VAL A 66 22.91 -1.43 21.41
C VAL A 66 22.65 -1.40 22.92
N ARG A 67 22.73 -2.58 23.55
CA ARG A 67 22.79 -2.72 25.00
C ARG A 67 24.09 -2.03 25.40
N LYS A 68 23.97 -0.78 25.82
CA LYS A 68 24.96 -0.15 26.69
C LYS A 68 24.85 -0.78 28.06
#